data_AF-E4WQ57-F1
#
_entry.id   AF-E4WQ57-F1
#
_cell.length_a   1.000
_cell.length_b   1.000
_cell.length_c   1.000
_cell.angle_alpha   90.00
_cell.angle_beta   90.00
_cell.angle_gamma   90.00
#
_symmetry.space_group_name_H-M   'P 1'
#
loop_
_entity.id
_entity.type
_entity.pdbx_description
1 polymer ?
#
loop_
_entity_poly.entity_id
_entity_poly.type
_entity_poly.pdbx_seq_one_letter_code
_entity_poly.pdbx_strand_id
1 'polypeptide(L)'
;MAMGHSVPSYRDRASERRNKFGNRQLSGYEHRRDEEDQPVEQPTAKGIGTDNKGSKLLQKMGWQAGTGLGKNQQGIVNPISAGEVRENKNAGLGAAEVATRMPRYGADYKKKIQKMTMNRWNDMQ
;
A
#
# COMPACT_ATOMS: atom_id res chain seq x y z
N MET A 1 59.95 29.64 14.82
CA MET A 1 58.58 30.21 14.99
C MET A 1 57.65 29.44 14.07
N ALA A 2 56.74 28.62 14.61
CA ALA A 2 55.78 27.84 13.82
C ALA A 2 54.44 28.59 13.76
N MET A 3 54.01 28.96 12.55
CA MET A 3 52.74 29.65 12.30
C MET A 3 51.60 28.60 12.34
N GLY A 4 50.70 28.70 13.32
CA GLY A 4 49.52 27.85 13.42
C GLY A 4 48.45 28.25 12.40
N HIS A 5 47.97 27.29 11.60
CA HIS A 5 46.87 27.49 10.67
C HIS A 5 45.54 27.22 11.39
N SER A 6 44.68 28.24 11.54
CA SER A 6 43.33 28.06 12.08
C SER A 6 42.43 27.41 11.02
N VAL A 7 41.89 26.23 11.32
CA VAL A 7 40.93 25.54 10.45
C VAL A 7 39.62 26.33 10.44
N PRO A 8 39.06 26.74 9.29
CA PRO A 8 37.81 27.49 9.27
C PRO A 8 36.65 26.61 9.75
N SER A 9 35.86 27.13 10.70
CA SER A 9 34.65 26.48 11.21
C SER A 9 33.68 26.18 10.05
N TYR A 10 33.13 24.98 10.04
CA TYR A 10 32.20 24.53 9.00
C TYR A 10 30.97 25.45 8.94
N ARG A 11 30.75 26.05 7.78
CA ARG A 11 29.57 26.87 7.48
C ARG A 11 28.56 26.04 6.70
N ASP A 12 27.47 25.66 7.36
CA ASP A 12 26.41 24.86 6.75
C ASP A 12 25.54 25.71 5.81
N ARG A 13 26.00 25.87 4.56
CA ARG A 13 25.24 26.51 3.49
C ARG A 13 23.96 25.76 3.12
N ALA A 14 23.86 24.45 3.42
CA ALA A 14 22.64 23.69 3.13
C ALA A 14 21.52 24.10 4.09
N SER A 15 21.84 24.30 5.37
CA SER A 15 20.94 24.87 6.37
C SER A 15 20.57 26.32 6.04
N GLU A 16 21.53 27.15 5.63
CA GLU A 16 21.26 28.53 5.20
C GLU A 16 20.30 28.61 4.00
N ARG A 17 20.44 27.73 3.00
CA ARG A 17 19.46 27.63 1.90
C ARG A 17 18.10 27.16 2.39
N ARG A 18 18.04 26.24 3.36
CA ARG A 18 16.78 25.77 3.94
C ARG A 18 16.06 26.91 4.68
N ASN A 19 16.77 27.81 5.36
CA ASN A 19 16.14 28.98 5.98
C ASN A 19 15.78 30.08 4.97
N LYS A 20 16.62 30.30 3.95
CA LYS A 20 16.41 31.35 2.93
C LYS A 20 15.35 30.98 1.89
N PHE A 21 15.23 29.70 1.55
CA PHE A 21 14.36 29.20 0.48
C PHE A 21 13.34 28.16 0.96
N GLY A 22 13.52 27.55 2.14
CA GLY A 22 12.65 26.48 2.64
C GLY A 22 11.39 26.95 3.37
N ASN A 23 11.22 28.27 3.55
CA ASN A 23 9.99 28.85 4.10
C ASN A 23 9.33 29.76 3.06
N ARG A 24 9.13 29.25 1.84
CA ARG A 24 7.98 29.68 1.07
C ARG A 24 6.87 28.74 1.46
N GLN A 25 5.88 29.24 2.22
CA GLN A 25 4.56 28.62 2.22
C GLN A 25 4.22 28.35 0.75
N LEU A 26 4.20 27.08 0.37
CA LEU A 26 3.71 26.66 -0.93
C LEU A 26 2.20 26.83 -0.90
N SER A 27 1.75 28.07 -0.99
CA SER A 27 0.39 28.43 -1.38
C SER A 27 0.20 27.95 -2.81
N GLY A 28 -0.31 26.74 -2.97
CA GLY A 28 -0.61 26.15 -4.28
C GLY A 28 -0.46 24.64 -4.38
N TYR A 29 0.19 24.00 -3.42
CA TYR A 29 0.05 22.57 -3.20
C TYR A 29 -0.58 22.40 -1.84
N GLU A 30 -1.88 22.71 -1.78
CA GLU A 30 -2.69 22.06 -0.77
C GLU A 30 -2.32 20.58 -0.83
N HIS A 31 -1.92 20.03 0.32
CA HIS A 31 -2.08 18.62 0.56
C HIS A 31 -3.44 18.29 -0.02
N ARG A 32 -3.46 17.51 -1.11
CA ARG A 32 -4.67 16.81 -1.55
C ARG A 32 -4.95 15.93 -0.34
N ARG A 33 -5.71 16.51 0.61
CA ARG A 33 -6.07 15.88 1.87
C ARG A 33 -6.58 14.54 1.43
N ASP A 34 -6.01 13.52 2.04
CA ASP A 34 -6.39 12.14 1.88
C ASP A 34 -7.90 12.11 1.66
N GLU A 35 -8.34 11.95 0.41
CA GLU A 35 -9.70 11.51 0.15
C GLU A 35 -9.72 10.19 0.91
N GLU A 36 -10.42 10.19 2.05
CA GLU A 36 -10.60 8.99 2.84
C GLU A 36 -11.08 7.93 1.87
N ASP A 37 -10.23 6.94 1.63
CA ASP A 37 -10.51 5.88 0.69
C ASP A 37 -11.69 5.13 1.28
N GLN A 38 -12.88 5.48 0.81
CA GLN A 38 -14.06 4.69 1.08
C GLN A 38 -13.71 3.28 0.61
N PRO A 39 -13.85 2.25 1.47
CA PRO A 39 -13.59 0.89 1.06
C PRO A 39 -14.42 0.66 -0.20
N VAL A 40 -13.75 0.32 -1.31
CA VAL A 40 -14.44 0.05 -2.57
C VAL A 40 -15.46 -1.04 -2.31
N GLU A 41 -16.74 -0.67 -2.23
CA GLU A 41 -17.77 -1.64 -1.94
C GLU A 41 -17.78 -2.65 -3.08
N GLN A 42 -17.69 -3.93 -2.73
CA GLN A 42 -17.87 -5.04 -3.65
C GLN A 42 -19.30 -5.57 -3.46
N PRO A 43 -20.32 -4.93 -4.06
CA PRO A 43 -21.73 -5.29 -3.82
C PRO A 43 -22.02 -6.74 -4.22
N THR A 44 -21.22 -7.32 -5.11
CA THR A 44 -21.37 -8.71 -5.59
C THR A 44 -20.47 -9.70 -4.85
N ALA A 45 -19.73 -9.31 -3.81
CA ALA A 45 -18.82 -10.22 -3.10
C ALA A 45 -19.52 -11.47 -2.54
N LYS A 46 -20.81 -11.35 -2.18
CA LYS A 46 -21.66 -12.45 -1.70
C LYS A 46 -22.47 -13.13 -2.82
N GLY A 47 -22.19 -12.82 -4.08
CA GLY A 47 -22.96 -13.26 -5.24
C GLY A 47 -24.09 -12.29 -5.62
N ILE A 48 -24.80 -12.62 -6.71
CA ILE A 48 -25.95 -11.83 -7.19
C ILE A 48 -27.21 -12.24 -6.42
N GLY A 49 -27.68 -11.37 -5.51
CA GLY A 49 -28.96 -11.55 -4.80
C GLY A 49 -30.18 -11.54 -5.73
N THR A 50 -31.29 -12.16 -5.30
CA THR A 50 -32.55 -12.22 -6.08
C THR A 50 -33.44 -10.97 -5.93
N ASP A 51 -33.08 -10.09 -5.01
CA ASP A 51 -33.80 -8.88 -4.61
C ASP A 51 -33.47 -7.66 -5.48
N ASN A 52 -32.31 -7.65 -6.13
CA ASN A 52 -31.88 -6.53 -6.98
C ASN A 52 -32.54 -6.55 -8.38
N LYS A 53 -32.65 -5.36 -8.99
CA LYS A 53 -33.27 -5.22 -10.33
C LYS A 53 -32.44 -5.94 -11.42
N GLY A 54 -31.12 -5.97 -11.29
CA GLY A 54 -30.21 -6.59 -12.25
C GLY A 54 -30.42 -8.11 -12.37
N SER A 55 -30.61 -8.81 -11.25
CA SER A 55 -30.82 -10.25 -11.22
C SER A 55 -32.13 -10.65 -11.88
N LYS A 56 -33.20 -9.86 -11.67
CA LYS A 56 -34.48 -10.03 -12.36
C LYS A 56 -34.35 -9.84 -13.86
N LEU A 57 -33.55 -8.87 -14.31
CA LEU A 57 -33.29 -8.65 -15.73
C LEU A 57 -32.49 -9.81 -16.33
N LEU A 58 -31.44 -10.27 -15.66
CA LEU A 58 -30.65 -11.43 -16.10
C LEU A 58 -31.52 -12.69 -16.23
N GLN A 59 -32.37 -12.96 -15.23
CA GLN A 59 -33.33 -14.07 -15.27
C GLN A 59 -34.29 -13.98 -16.47
N LYS A 60 -34.81 -12.77 -16.77
CA LYS A 60 -35.65 -12.56 -17.96
C LYS A 60 -34.93 -12.79 -19.28
N MET A 61 -33.61 -12.61 -19.30
CA MET A 61 -32.77 -12.92 -20.46
C MET A 61 -32.34 -14.40 -20.51
N GLY A 62 -32.86 -15.24 -19.62
CA GLY A 62 -32.59 -16.68 -19.58
C GLY A 62 -31.36 -17.08 -18.76
N TRP A 63 -30.71 -16.14 -18.08
CA TRP A 63 -29.63 -16.47 -17.15
C TRP A 63 -30.18 -17.11 -15.87
N GLN A 64 -29.51 -18.14 -15.38
CA GLN A 64 -29.92 -18.88 -14.18
C GLN A 64 -28.90 -18.66 -13.06
N ALA A 65 -29.39 -18.48 -11.83
CA ALA A 65 -28.52 -18.33 -10.66
C ALA A 65 -27.57 -19.53 -10.53
N GLY A 66 -26.29 -19.26 -10.29
CA GLY A 66 -25.25 -20.29 -10.22
C GLY A 66 -24.68 -20.74 -11.56
N THR A 67 -25.15 -20.20 -12.70
CA THR A 67 -24.60 -20.51 -14.03
C THR A 67 -23.71 -19.38 -14.54
N GLY A 68 -22.69 -19.74 -15.32
CA GLY A 68 -21.84 -18.79 -16.01
C GLY A 68 -22.57 -18.10 -17.16
N LEU A 69 -22.10 -16.93 -17.58
CA LEU A 69 -22.62 -16.26 -18.77
C LEU A 69 -22.04 -16.88 -20.06
N GLY A 70 -22.71 -16.65 -21.19
CA GLY A 70 -22.29 -17.13 -22.51
C GLY A 70 -23.18 -18.26 -23.05
N LYS A 71 -23.02 -18.58 -24.34
CA LYS A 71 -23.88 -19.53 -25.07
C LYS A 71 -23.99 -20.90 -24.39
N ASN A 72 -22.88 -21.39 -23.83
CA ASN A 72 -22.78 -22.70 -23.19
C ASN A 72 -22.60 -22.55 -21.67
N GLN A 73 -22.98 -21.41 -21.09
CA GLN A 73 -22.82 -21.10 -19.66
C GLN A 73 -21.37 -21.22 -19.15
N GLN A 74 -20.39 -21.06 -20.04
CA GLN A 74 -18.97 -21.30 -19.78
C GLN A 74 -18.25 -20.16 -19.05
N GLY A 75 -18.93 -19.02 -18.87
CA GLY A 75 -18.37 -17.86 -18.20
C GLY A 75 -18.13 -18.10 -16.71
N ILE A 76 -17.41 -17.17 -16.09
CA ILE A 76 -17.06 -17.24 -14.68
C ILE A 76 -18.33 -17.03 -13.84
N VAL A 77 -18.57 -17.94 -12.88
CA VAL A 77 -19.75 -17.92 -11.99
C VAL A 77 -19.55 -16.96 -10.82
N ASN A 78 -18.44 -17.10 -10.10
CA ASN A 78 -18.13 -16.31 -8.92
C ASN A 78 -17.22 -15.13 -9.29
N PRO A 79 -17.41 -13.95 -8.69
CA PRO A 79 -16.50 -12.82 -8.93
C PRO A 79 -15.04 -13.19 -8.66
N ILE A 80 -14.14 -12.69 -9.49
CA ILE A 80 -12.70 -12.83 -9.27
C ILE A 80 -12.29 -11.84 -8.19
N SER A 81 -11.60 -12.32 -7.16
CA SER A 81 -11.00 -11.43 -6.16
C SER A 81 -9.88 -10.61 -6.80
N ALA A 82 -9.85 -9.30 -6.52
CA ALA A 82 -8.77 -8.40 -6.95
C ALA A 82 -7.45 -8.62 -6.17
N GLY A 83 -7.39 -9.63 -5.30
CA GLY A 83 -6.25 -9.93 -4.44
C GLY A 83 -6.26 -9.07 -3.17
N GLU A 84 -5.11 -9.04 -2.48
CA GLU A 84 -4.94 -8.24 -1.27
C GLU A 84 -4.88 -6.74 -1.60
N VAL A 85 -5.77 -5.98 -0.97
CA VAL A 85 -5.68 -4.52 -0.98
C VAL A 85 -4.48 -4.11 -0.14
N ARG A 86 -3.64 -3.26 -0.70
CA ARG A 86 -2.39 -2.83 -0.07
C ARG A 86 -2.74 -1.90 1.09
N GLU A 87 -2.33 -2.26 2.30
CA GLU A 87 -2.54 -1.41 3.50
C GLU A 87 -1.94 -0.01 3.31
N ASN A 88 -0.80 0.08 2.60
CA ASN A 88 -0.20 1.34 2.20
C ASN A 88 -0.19 1.45 0.68
N LYS A 89 -1.01 2.37 0.15
CA LYS A 89 -1.14 2.68 -1.29
C LYS A 89 0.20 3.00 -1.96
N ASN A 90 1.08 3.68 -1.23
CA ASN A 90 2.37 4.18 -1.72
C ASN A 90 3.50 3.16 -1.59
N ALA A 91 3.24 1.99 -1.00
CA ALA A 91 4.26 0.96 -0.90
C ALA A 91 4.70 0.50 -2.30
N GLY A 92 5.86 -0.17 -2.41
CA GLY A 92 6.26 -0.92 -3.61
C GLY A 92 5.66 -2.34 -3.60
N LEU A 93 5.37 -2.92 -4.76
CA LEU A 93 4.86 -4.30 -4.83
C LEU A 93 5.84 -5.23 -4.05
N GLY A 94 5.31 -6.14 -3.21
CA GLY A 94 6.13 -6.99 -2.33
C GLY A 94 6.63 -6.34 -1.02
N ALA A 95 6.36 -5.06 -0.76
CA ALA A 95 6.86 -4.37 0.44
C ALA A 95 6.31 -4.94 1.77
N ALA A 96 5.14 -5.57 1.77
CA ALA A 96 4.57 -6.23 2.96
C ALA A 96 5.49 -7.34 3.49
N GLU A 97 6.11 -8.12 2.58
CA GLU A 97 7.11 -9.12 2.96
C GLU A 97 8.37 -8.46 3.54
N VAL A 98 8.85 -7.38 2.93
CA VAL A 98 10.08 -6.69 3.36
C VAL A 98 9.93 -6.08 4.75
N ALA A 99 8.79 -5.44 5.04
CA ALA A 99 8.49 -4.88 6.36
C ALA A 99 8.38 -5.95 7.45
N THR A 100 7.96 -7.16 7.09
CA THR A 100 7.88 -8.30 8.01
C THR A 100 9.27 -8.90 8.26
N ARG A 101 10.10 -8.99 7.21
CA ARG A 101 11.44 -9.57 7.24
C ARG A 101 12.50 -8.67 7.89
N MET A 102 12.35 -7.35 7.82
CA MET A 102 13.28 -6.40 8.43
C MET A 102 12.66 -5.61 9.61
N PRO A 103 13.32 -5.54 10.78
CA PRO A 103 12.87 -4.68 11.85
C PRO A 103 13.04 -3.21 11.48
N ARG A 104 12.04 -2.39 11.84
CA ARG A 104 12.07 -0.93 11.62
C ARG A 104 13.31 -0.31 12.30
N TYR A 105 13.83 0.75 11.70
CA TYR A 105 14.98 1.50 12.20
C TYR A 105 14.73 2.00 13.63
N GLY A 106 15.66 1.72 14.56
CA GLY A 106 15.53 2.04 15.99
C GLY A 106 15.11 0.89 16.92
N ALA A 107 14.88 -0.33 16.40
CA ALA A 107 14.55 -1.48 17.24
C ALA A 107 15.75 -2.02 18.04
N ASP A 108 15.53 -2.42 19.30
CA ASP A 108 16.54 -3.05 20.18
C ASP A 108 17.31 -4.17 19.47
N TYR A 109 18.65 -4.11 19.51
CA TYR A 109 19.54 -5.03 18.80
C TYR A 109 19.25 -6.52 19.08
N LYS A 110 18.97 -6.87 20.34
CA LYS A 110 18.63 -8.24 20.74
C LYS A 110 17.36 -8.75 20.07
N LYS A 111 16.30 -7.93 20.04
CA LYS A 111 15.02 -8.26 19.38
C LYS A 111 15.19 -8.38 17.86
N LYS A 112 16.07 -7.56 17.26
CA LYS A 112 16.42 -7.63 15.84
C LYS A 112 17.07 -8.96 15.47
N ILE A 113 18.07 -9.42 16.22
CA ILE A 113 18.72 -10.72 15.97
C ILE A 113 17.73 -11.86 16.17
N GLN A 114 16.95 -11.84 17.26
CA GLN A 114 15.94 -12.87 17.53
C GLN A 114 14.91 -12.96 16.40
N LYS A 115 14.40 -11.82 15.91
CA LYS A 115 13.44 -11.80 14.80
C LYS A 115 14.06 -12.30 13.50
N MET A 116 15.29 -11.87 13.17
CA MET A 116 15.97 -12.34 11.95
C MET A 116 16.31 -13.83 12.01
N THR A 117 16.73 -14.34 13.16
CA THR A 117 17.01 -15.78 13.36
C THR A 117 15.74 -16.61 13.24
N MET A 118 14.63 -16.17 13.82
CA MET A 118 13.34 -16.85 13.71
C MET A 118 12.82 -16.86 12.27
N ASN A 119 12.88 -15.72 11.57
CA ASN A 119 12.48 -15.62 10.17
C ASN A 119 13.30 -16.56 9.27
N ARG A 120 14.61 -16.67 9.53
CA ARG A 120 15.52 -17.54 8.77
C ARG A 120 15.25 -19.03 9.01
N TRP A 121 14.81 -19.39 10.21
CA TRP A 121 14.49 -20.77 10.56
C TRP A 121 13.20 -21.25 9.88
N ASN A 122 12.16 -20.42 9.87
CA ASN A 122 10.89 -20.72 9.19
C ASN A 122 11.02 -20.92 7.67
N ASP A 123 12.02 -20.29 7.05
CA ASP A 123 12.29 -20.39 5.60
C ASP A 123 13.04 -21.69 5.20
N MET A 124 13.59 -22.42 6.19
CA MET A 124 14.33 -23.68 5.95
C MET A 124 13.47 -24.95 6.10
N GLN A 125 12.16 -24.81 6.36
CA GLN A 125 11.21 -25.91 6.51
C GLN A 125 10.35 -26.12 5.28
#